data_AF-A0A401LE08-F1
#
_entry.id   AF-A0A401LE08-F1
#
_cell.length_a   1.000
_cell.length_b   1.000
_cell.length_c   1.000
_cell.angle_alpha   90.00
_cell.angle_beta   90.00
_cell.angle_gamma   90.00
#
_symmetry.space_group_name_H-M   'P 1'
#
loop_
_entity.id
_entity.type
_entity.pdbx_description
1 polymer ?
#
loop_
_entity_poly.entity_id
_entity_poly.type
_entity_poly.pdbx_seq_one_letter_code
_entity_poly.pdbx_strand_id
1 'polypeptide(L)'
;MFCEKLTEEQIRKVMNVISDDGALTILKIRTYDKSFEDAVAVSAVPEVTAKFQEDIETYQLHDYFIRGKNRAGAGSDYIYRKMMYEWFGEPYVVKYLMEY
;
A
#
# COMPACT_ATOMS: atom_id res chain seq x y z
N MET A 1 0.00 10.75 7.16
CA MET A 1 -0.57 10.23 5.90
C MET A 1 -1.69 9.25 6.22
N PHE A 2 -2.59 8.91 5.28
CA PHE A 2 -3.59 7.85 5.51
C PHE A 2 -2.96 6.47 5.42
N CYS A 3 -2.00 6.28 4.51
CA CYS A 3 -1.28 5.03 4.32
C CYS A 3 -0.53 4.58 5.59
N GLU A 4 -0.05 5.51 6.42
CA GLU A 4 0.50 5.24 7.76
C GLU A 4 -0.44 4.47 8.68
N LYS A 5 -1.76 4.62 8.49
CA LYS A 5 -2.79 4.01 9.32
C LYS A 5 -3.18 2.62 8.80
N LEU A 6 -2.63 2.18 7.67
CA LEU A 6 -2.89 0.86 7.14
C LEU A 6 -2.32 -0.20 8.08
N THR A 7 -3.18 -1.10 8.50
CA THR A 7 -2.79 -2.31 9.22
C THR A 7 -2.12 -3.30 8.27
N GLU A 8 -1.34 -4.24 8.81
CA GLU A 8 -0.77 -5.31 7.98
C GLU A 8 -1.85 -6.11 7.25
N GLU A 9 -3.01 -6.34 7.86
CA GLU A 9 -4.12 -7.06 7.24
C GLU A 9 -4.65 -6.31 6.01
N GLN A 10 -4.87 -4.99 6.14
CA GLN A 10 -5.27 -4.15 5.02
C GLN A 10 -4.22 -4.15 3.91
N ILE A 11 -2.94 -4.09 4.26
CA ILE A 11 -1.83 -4.15 3.29
C ILE A 11 -1.83 -5.48 2.54
N ARG A 12 -1.97 -6.61 3.25
CA ARG A 12 -2.08 -7.93 2.62
C ARG A 12 -3.27 -8.00 1.67
N LYS A 13 -4.40 -7.40 2.05
CA LYS A 13 -5.58 -7.32 1.20
C LYS A 13 -5.33 -6.50 -0.07
N VAL A 14 -4.65 -5.35 0.04
CA VAL A 14 -4.25 -4.56 -1.15
C VAL A 14 -3.42 -5.41 -2.09
N MET A 15 -2.35 -6.03 -1.57
CA MET A 15 -1.40 -6.81 -2.37
C MET A 15 -2.07 -8.00 -3.07
N ASN A 16 -3.00 -8.68 -2.39
CA ASN A 16 -3.74 -9.79 -2.99
C ASN A 16 -4.67 -9.35 -4.11
N VAL A 17 -5.29 -8.17 -4.00
CA VAL A 17 -6.25 -7.69 -5.02
C VAL A 17 -5.53 -7.09 -6.24
N ILE A 18 -4.37 -6.45 -6.06
CA ILE A 18 -3.59 -5.89 -7.18
C ILE A 18 -2.76 -6.94 -7.93
N SER A 19 -2.59 -8.12 -7.35
CA SER A 19 -1.97 -9.29 -7.99
C SER A 19 -3.02 -10.02 -8.82
N ASP A 20 -3.04 -9.76 -10.13
CA ASP A 20 -4.08 -10.21 -11.08
C ASP A 20 -4.28 -11.74 -11.12
N ASP A 21 -3.26 -12.52 -10.79
CA ASP A 21 -3.22 -13.99 -10.91
C ASP A 21 -3.09 -14.74 -9.57
N GLY A 22 -3.09 -14.02 -8.43
CA GLY A 22 -2.87 -14.62 -7.11
C GLY A 22 -1.49 -15.27 -6.91
N ALA A 23 -0.54 -15.07 -7.82
CA ALA A 23 0.81 -15.65 -7.75
C ALA A 23 1.79 -14.85 -6.88
N LEU A 24 1.31 -13.84 -6.17
CA LEU A 24 2.11 -12.99 -5.30
C LEU A 24 2.28 -13.61 -3.91
N THR A 25 3.54 -13.79 -3.51
CA THR A 25 3.91 -14.20 -2.14
C THR A 25 4.52 -13.02 -1.39
N ILE A 26 3.87 -12.56 -0.34
CA ILE A 26 4.39 -11.48 0.51
C ILE A 26 5.54 -12.03 1.37
N LEU A 27 6.74 -11.48 1.19
CA LEU A 27 7.94 -11.87 1.94
C LEU A 27 8.12 -11.04 3.22
N LYS A 28 7.86 -9.74 3.12
CA LYS A 28 8.03 -8.79 4.23
C LYS A 28 7.06 -7.64 4.09
N ILE A 29 6.45 -7.25 5.20
CA ILE A 29 5.71 -6.00 5.33
C ILE A 29 6.46 -5.14 6.34
N ARG A 30 6.64 -3.87 6.01
CA ARG A 30 7.15 -2.85 6.91
C ARG A 30 6.09 -1.77 7.01
N THR A 31 5.51 -1.63 8.19
CA THR A 31 4.64 -0.50 8.54
C THR A 31 5.36 0.46 9.46
N TYR A 32 4.79 1.66 9.62
CA TYR A 32 5.26 2.61 10.60
C TYR A 32 4.66 2.25 11.96
N ASP A 33 5.51 1.80 12.89
CA ASP A 33 5.11 1.56 14.27
C ASP A 33 5.43 2.81 15.12
N LYS A 34 4.37 3.49 15.55
CA LYS A 34 4.44 4.68 16.41
C LYS A 34 4.82 4.36 17.86
N SER A 35 4.90 3.08 18.23
CA SER A 35 5.19 2.66 19.61
C SER A 35 6.68 2.73 19.99
N PHE A 36 7.58 2.95 19.03
CA PHE A 36 9.02 3.10 19.28
C PHE A 36 9.47 4.56 19.07
N GLU A 37 9.90 5.22 20.15
CA GLU A 37 10.39 6.62 20.17
C GLU A 37 11.65 6.84 19.31
N ASP A 38 12.37 5.78 18.92
CA ASP A 38 13.62 5.84 18.14
C ASP A 38 13.42 5.79 16.61
N ALA A 39 12.21 6.07 16.13
CA ALA A 39 11.87 6.02 14.70
C ALA A 39 12.35 7.24 13.89
N VAL A 40 13.49 7.84 14.23
CA VAL A 40 14.03 9.10 13.66
C VAL A 40 14.40 8.97 12.17
N ALA A 41 14.48 7.76 11.61
CA ALA A 41 14.88 7.52 10.22
C ALA A 41 13.92 6.62 9.41
N VAL A 42 12.71 6.39 9.91
CA VAL A 42 11.81 5.37 9.33
C VAL A 42 10.72 6.06 8.52
N SER A 43 10.78 5.94 7.19
CA SER A 43 9.72 6.40 6.28
C SER A 43 8.36 5.95 6.80
N ALA A 44 7.43 6.89 6.96
CA ALA A 44 6.08 6.64 7.43
C ALA A 44 5.21 5.96 6.34
N VAL A 45 5.76 5.76 5.14
CA VAL A 45 5.12 5.07 4.02
C VAL A 45 5.30 3.55 4.20
N PRO A 46 4.22 2.75 4.23
CA PRO A 46 4.32 1.31 4.27
C PRO A 46 5.03 0.76 3.03
N GLU A 47 5.87 -0.25 3.27
CA GLU A 47 6.65 -0.92 2.24
C GLU A 47 6.39 -2.43 2.29
N VAL A 48 6.21 -3.03 1.12
CA VAL A 48 5.97 -4.47 0.99
C VAL A 48 6.97 -5.04 0.02
N THR A 49 7.75 -6.02 0.48
CA THR A 49 8.55 -6.86 -0.42
C THR A 49 7.75 -8.12 -0.73
N ALA A 50 7.49 -8.36 -2.00
CA ALA A 50 6.76 -9.55 -2.45
C ALA A 50 7.47 -10.20 -3.63
N LYS A 51 7.33 -11.52 -3.71
CA LYS A 51 7.81 -12.33 -4.82
C LYS A 51 6.64 -12.59 -5.78
N PHE A 52 6.85 -12.26 -7.05
CA PHE A 52 5.93 -12.54 -8.14
C PHE A 52 6.62 -13.49 -9.11
N GLN A 53 6.17 -14.75 -9.15
CA GLN A 53 6.86 -15.83 -9.88
C GLN A 53 8.33 -15.94 -9.46
N GLU A 54 9.29 -15.55 -10.30
CA GLU A 54 10.73 -15.57 -9.99
C GLU A 54 11.30 -14.20 -9.55
N ASP A 55 10.54 -13.11 -9.76
CA ASP A 55 10.98 -11.74 -9.49
C ASP A 55 10.60 -11.29 -8.08
N ILE A 56 11.48 -10.53 -7.43
CA ILE A 56 11.20 -9.87 -6.16
C ILE A 56 11.03 -8.37 -6.40
N GLU A 57 9.88 -7.84 -5.99
CA GLU A 57 9.57 -6.42 -6.08
C GLU A 57 9.33 -5.83 -4.69
N THR A 58 9.66 -4.54 -4.56
CA THR A 58 9.37 -3.76 -3.36
C THR A 58 8.39 -2.65 -3.71
N TYR A 59 7.22 -2.70 -3.10
CA TYR A 59 6.11 -1.79 -3.30
C TYR A 59 6.07 -0.77 -2.15
N GLN A 60 5.87 0.51 -2.49
CA GLN A 60 5.62 1.56 -1.50
C GLN A 60 4.19 2.07 -1.67
N LEU A 61 3.40 1.97 -0.59
CA LEU A 61 1.97 2.32 -0.59
C LEU A 61 1.79 3.78 -0.16
N HIS A 62 1.75 4.71 -1.11
CA HIS A 62 1.48 6.11 -0.83
C HIS A 62 -0.02 6.36 -0.67
N ASP A 63 -0.45 7.58 -0.32
CA ASP A 63 -1.88 7.88 -0.14
C ASP A 63 -2.68 7.74 -1.45
N TYR A 64 -2.10 8.07 -2.60
CA TYR A 64 -2.81 8.14 -3.89
C TYR A 64 -2.39 7.08 -4.93
N PHE A 65 -1.20 6.50 -4.78
CA PHE A 65 -0.65 5.56 -5.76
C PHE A 65 0.30 4.54 -5.10
N ILE A 66 0.60 3.48 -5.83
CA ILE A 66 1.58 2.47 -5.45
C ILE A 66 2.84 2.68 -6.29
N ARG A 67 3.99 2.82 -5.64
CA ARG A 67 5.30 2.87 -6.30
C ARG A 67 5.92 1.48 -6.35
N GLY A 68 6.76 1.22 -7.35
CA GLY A 68 7.53 -0.03 -7.46
C GLY A 68 6.77 -1.19 -8.09
N LYS A 69 5.57 -0.94 -8.64
CA LYS A 69 4.73 -1.94 -9.28
C LYS A 69 5.07 -2.18 -10.76
N ASN A 70 6.15 -2.91 -11.05
CA ASN A 70 6.43 -3.27 -12.45
C ASN A 70 5.59 -4.47 -12.90
N ARG A 71 5.11 -5.32 -11.98
CA ARG A 71 4.27 -6.49 -12.29
C ARG A 71 2.80 -6.37 -11.90
N ALA A 72 2.39 -5.36 -11.14
CA ALA A 72 0.99 -5.21 -10.75
C ALA A 72 0.11 -4.80 -11.94
N GLY A 73 -1.15 -5.27 -11.96
CA GLY A 73 -2.06 -5.10 -13.09
C GLY A 73 -2.37 -3.64 -13.43
N ALA A 74 -2.69 -3.39 -14.71
CA ALA A 74 -3.17 -2.08 -15.17
C ALA A 74 -4.47 -1.72 -14.43
N GLY A 75 -4.42 -0.67 -13.59
CA GLY A 75 -5.53 -0.29 -12.70
C GLY A 75 -5.25 -0.46 -11.20
N SER A 76 -4.08 -0.99 -10.82
CA SER A 76 -3.69 -1.16 -9.40
C SER A 76 -3.86 0.09 -8.56
N ASP A 77 -3.51 1.28 -9.08
CA ASP A 77 -3.68 2.54 -8.34
C ASP A 77 -5.16 2.88 -8.12
N TYR A 78 -6.02 2.61 -9.10
CA TYR A 78 -7.45 2.87 -8.98
C TYR A 78 -8.09 1.95 -7.94
N ILE A 79 -7.78 0.65 -8.01
CA ILE A 79 -8.25 -0.35 -7.03
C ILE A 79 -7.79 0.06 -5.63
N TYR A 80 -6.51 0.40 -5.49
CA TYR A 80 -5.93 0.82 -4.22
C TYR A 80 -6.63 2.07 -3.66
N ARG A 81 -6.85 3.12 -4.47
CA ARG A 81 -7.60 4.31 -4.05
C ARG A 81 -9.03 3.99 -3.62
N LYS A 82 -9.70 3.05 -4.29
CA LYS A 82 -11.04 2.59 -3.90
C LYS A 82 -11.01 1.91 -2.52
N MET A 83 -10.02 1.06 -2.25
CA MET A 83 -9.86 0.43 -0.93
C MET A 83 -9.53 1.45 0.16
N MET A 84 -8.67 2.43 -0.14
CA MET A 84 -8.37 3.54 0.76
C MET A 84 -9.64 4.34 1.10
N TYR A 85 -10.50 4.59 0.12
CA TYR A 85 -11.81 5.21 0.36
C TYR A 85 -12.72 4.35 1.23
N GLU A 86 -12.82 3.04 0.97
CA GLU A 86 -13.64 2.12 1.77
C GLU A 86 -13.23 2.10 3.25
N TRP A 87 -11.95 2.30 3.56
CA TRP A 87 -11.44 2.29 4.94
C TRP A 87 -11.42 3.64 5.63
N PHE A 88 -11.12 4.70 4.90
CA PHE A 88 -10.89 6.03 5.49
C PHE A 88 -11.99 7.05 5.16
N GLY A 89 -12.91 6.70 4.26
CA GLY A 89 -14.13 7.44 3.97
C GLY A 89 -13.90 8.85 3.42
N GLU A 90 -14.85 9.73 3.70
CA GLU A 90 -14.89 11.13 3.25
C GLU A 90 -13.60 11.91 3.57
N PRO A 91 -12.96 11.79 4.76
CA PRO A 91 -11.70 12.48 5.03
C PRO A 91 -10.59 12.19 4.02
N TYR A 92 -10.52 10.97 3.48
CA TYR A 92 -9.55 10.60 2.46
C TYR A 92 -9.89 11.22 1.11
N VAL A 93 -11.17 11.17 0.73
CA VAL A 93 -11.69 11.72 -0.54
C VAL A 93 -11.43 13.21 -0.62
N VAL A 94 -11.82 13.96 0.41
CA VAL A 94 -11.66 15.43 0.48
C VAL A 94 -10.19 15.82 0.27
N LYS A 95 -9.26 15.04 0.84
CA LYS A 95 -7.84 15.37 0.80
C LYS A 95 -7.13 14.95 -0.48
N TYR A 96 -7.50 13.81 -1.10
CA TYR A 96 -6.71 13.22 -2.19
C TYR A 96 -7.49 12.98 -3.49
N LEU A 97 -8.82 13.06 -3.48
CA LEU A 97 -9.66 12.78 -4.64
C LEU A 97 -10.52 13.98 -5.07
N MET A 98 -10.66 15.00 -4.22
CA MET A 98 -11.43 16.22 -4.48
C MET A 98 -10.59 17.49 -4.61
N GLU A 99 -9.28 17.37 -4.85
CA GLU A 99 -8.51 18.54 -5.31
C GLU A 99 -8.91 18.87 -6.77
N TYR A 100 -9.46 20.08 -6.94
CA TYR A 100 -9.98 20.70 -8.17
C TYR A 100 -8.91 20.88 -9.26
#